data_AF-A0A4R6EU19-F1
#
_entry.id   AF-A0A4R6EU19-F1
#
_cell.length_a   1.000
_cell.length_b   1.000
_cell.length_c   1.000
_cell.angle_alpha   90.00
_cell.angle_beta   90.00
_cell.angle_gamma   90.00
#
_symmetry.space_group_name_H-M   'P 1'
#
loop_
_entity.id
_entity.type
_entity.pdbx_description
1 polymer ?
#
loop_
_entity_poly.entity_id
_entity_poly.type
_entity_poly.pdbx_seq_one_letter_code
_entity_poly.pdbx_strand_id
1 'polypeptide(L)'
;MKRLIETDPACERGMHLSDCGANRYRLWRAWDTSRPTLAFLMLNPSTADHLVDDPTITRCFARAVANNFGRLEVANLYPLRATNPDELLLHPDPLGPRNRANGAILEAIDSASMVICAWGLHEAAARRAAGVLHLLRITSMSGKLFHLGLNLDGNPKHPLYIAAATQPVPLECVARPKLGKDYLKSRATREV
;
A
#
# COMPACT_ATOMS: atom_id res chain seq x y z
N MET A 1 12.28 6.42 -16.69
CA MET A 1 11.66 5.39 -15.82
C MET A 1 11.83 4.06 -16.52
N LYS A 2 12.38 3.08 -15.81
CA LYS A 2 12.63 1.74 -16.33
C LYS A 2 11.42 0.85 -16.04
N ARG A 3 10.93 0.16 -17.07
CA ARG A 3 10.00 -0.96 -16.95
C ARG A 3 10.81 -2.22 -17.19
N LEU A 4 10.98 -3.01 -16.15
CA LEU A 4 11.78 -4.23 -16.17
C LEU A 4 10.82 -5.42 -16.03
N ILE A 5 10.90 -6.35 -16.96
CA ILE A 5 9.99 -7.49 -17.07
C ILE A 5 10.81 -8.74 -17.38
N GLU A 6 10.48 -9.82 -16.69
CA GLU A 6 10.89 -11.18 -17.03
C GLU A 6 9.62 -11.99 -17.30
N THR A 7 9.56 -12.68 -18.44
CA THR A 7 8.44 -13.54 -18.83
C THR A 7 8.87 -14.99 -18.87
N ASP A 8 8.42 -15.77 -17.91
CA ASP A 8 8.42 -17.24 -17.94
C ASP A 8 7.01 -17.71 -18.36
N PRO A 9 6.85 -18.78 -19.15
CA PRO A 9 5.56 -19.44 -19.39
C PRO A 9 4.64 -19.58 -18.17
N ALA A 10 5.21 -19.75 -16.97
CA ALA A 10 4.46 -19.89 -15.72
C ALA A 10 4.07 -18.56 -15.04
N CYS A 11 4.80 -17.46 -15.28
CA CYS A 11 4.58 -16.20 -14.56
C CYS A 11 5.30 -15.02 -15.23
N GLU A 12 4.56 -13.93 -15.48
CA GLU A 12 5.16 -12.62 -15.77
C GLU A 12 5.57 -11.95 -14.44
N ARG A 13 6.81 -11.49 -14.37
CA ARG A 13 7.35 -10.74 -13.24
C ARG A 13 7.80 -9.38 -13.72
N GLY A 14 7.45 -8.32 -13.01
CA GLY A 14 7.94 -7.00 -13.40
C GLY A 14 7.91 -5.95 -12.32
N MET A 15 8.53 -4.82 -12.64
CA MET A 15 8.55 -3.64 -11.79
C MET A 15 8.72 -2.35 -12.59
N HIS A 16 8.28 -1.24 -12.00
CA HIS A 16 8.59 0.12 -12.45
C HIS A 16 9.61 0.76 -11.51
N LEU A 17 10.73 1.23 -12.07
CA LEU A 17 11.88 1.76 -11.34
C LEU A 17 12.30 3.13 -11.88
N SER A 18 12.83 4.02 -11.04
CA SER A 18 13.50 5.22 -11.50
C SER A 18 14.76 4.88 -12.30
N ASP A 19 15.22 5.82 -13.13
CA ASP A 19 16.40 5.58 -13.98
C ASP A 19 17.67 5.36 -13.15
N CYS A 20 17.76 6.04 -12.01
CA CYS A 20 18.82 5.87 -11.00
C CYS A 20 18.67 4.61 -10.12
N GLY A 21 17.57 3.86 -10.23
CA GLY A 21 17.37 2.62 -9.47
C GLY A 21 16.95 2.79 -8.00
N ALA A 22 16.95 4.03 -7.47
CA ALA A 22 16.63 4.32 -6.08
C ALA A 22 15.15 4.15 -5.73
N ASN A 23 14.24 4.41 -6.68
CA ASN A 23 12.80 4.43 -6.43
C ASN A 23 12.09 3.32 -7.20
N ARG A 24 11.42 2.39 -6.50
CA ARG A 24 10.54 1.36 -7.08
C ARG A 24 9.08 1.76 -6.86
N TYR A 25 8.43 2.12 -7.95
CA TYR A 25 7.06 2.62 -7.95
C TYR A 25 6.02 1.49 -7.86
N ARG A 26 6.26 0.39 -8.58
CA ARG A 26 5.37 -0.77 -8.64
C ARG A 26 6.19 -2.05 -8.77
N LEU A 27 5.65 -3.15 -8.28
CA LEU A 27 6.14 -4.52 -8.50
C LEU A 27 4.94 -5.44 -8.71
N TRP A 28 5.02 -6.37 -9.66
CA TRP A 28 3.94 -7.30 -9.92
C TRP A 28 4.42 -8.71 -10.25
N ARG A 29 3.51 -9.66 -10.06
CA ARG A 29 3.57 -11.05 -10.51
C ARG A 29 2.23 -11.41 -11.14
N ALA A 30 2.20 -12.01 -12.30
CA ALA A 30 0.96 -12.45 -12.96
C ALA A 30 1.13 -13.87 -13.49
N TRP A 31 0.31 -14.79 -12.99
CA TRP A 31 0.37 -16.23 -13.33
C TRP A 31 -0.94 -16.76 -13.92
N ASP A 32 -2.05 -16.03 -13.75
CA ASP A 32 -3.33 -16.38 -14.36
C ASP A 32 -4.13 -15.10 -14.64
N THR A 33 -4.16 -14.65 -15.89
CA THR A 33 -4.85 -13.40 -16.28
C THR A 33 -6.37 -13.53 -16.29
N SER A 34 -6.93 -14.74 -16.12
CA SER A 34 -8.38 -14.95 -16.01
C SER A 34 -8.93 -14.68 -14.61
N ARG A 35 -8.04 -14.55 -13.61
CA ARG A 35 -8.37 -14.36 -12.19
C ARG A 35 -8.15 -12.92 -11.73
N PRO A 36 -8.80 -12.51 -10.63
CA PRO A 36 -8.66 -11.16 -10.10
C PRO A 36 -7.23 -10.85 -9.61
N THR A 37 -6.97 -9.56 -9.42
CA THR A 37 -5.72 -9.03 -8.87
C THR A 37 -5.86 -8.69 -7.39
N LEU A 38 -4.88 -9.13 -6.58
CA LEU A 38 -4.69 -8.69 -5.20
C LEU A 38 -3.55 -7.66 -5.15
N ALA A 39 -3.81 -6.48 -4.60
CA ALA A 39 -2.77 -5.49 -4.35
C ALA A 39 -2.37 -5.42 -2.87
N PHE A 40 -1.13 -5.03 -2.61
CA PHE A 40 -0.67 -4.59 -1.30
C PHE A 40 -0.19 -3.13 -1.35
N LEU A 41 -0.60 -2.34 -0.37
CA LEU A 41 -0.11 -0.98 -0.13
C LEU A 41 0.73 -0.97 1.16
N MET A 42 2.05 -0.97 1.01
CA MET A 42 3.01 -1.08 2.12
C MET A 42 3.80 0.21 2.35
N LEU A 43 4.76 0.22 3.27
CA LEU A 43 5.50 1.43 3.63
C LEU A 43 6.50 1.86 2.54
N ASN A 44 7.47 1.00 2.24
CA ASN A 44 8.52 1.24 1.27
C ASN A 44 9.06 -0.09 0.69
N PRO A 45 9.57 -0.07 -0.55
CA PRO A 45 10.32 -1.19 -1.11
C PRO A 45 11.56 -1.56 -0.29
N SER A 46 11.82 -2.86 -0.19
CA SER A 46 13.12 -3.39 0.24
C SER A 46 13.87 -3.96 -0.97
N THR A 47 14.34 -5.20 -0.91
CA THR A 47 15.26 -5.80 -1.87
C THR A 47 14.61 -6.46 -3.08
N ALA A 48 13.32 -6.83 -3.03
CA ALA A 48 12.68 -7.53 -4.15
C ALA A 48 12.76 -6.75 -5.47
N ASP A 49 12.81 -7.47 -6.57
CA ASP A 49 12.96 -6.88 -7.89
C ASP A 49 12.16 -7.69 -8.93
N HIS A 50 12.41 -7.52 -10.22
CA HIS A 50 11.72 -8.31 -11.26
C HIS A 50 12.12 -9.79 -11.30
N LEU A 51 13.25 -10.17 -10.69
CA LEU A 51 13.79 -11.53 -10.74
C LEU A 51 13.63 -12.25 -9.39
N VAL A 52 13.97 -11.56 -8.30
CA VAL A 52 14.08 -12.12 -6.95
C VAL A 52 12.99 -11.54 -6.04
N ASP A 53 12.28 -12.43 -5.36
CA ASP A 53 11.34 -12.08 -4.31
C ASP A 53 12.05 -11.97 -2.95
N ASP A 54 11.68 -10.98 -2.15
CA ASP A 54 12.07 -10.89 -0.74
C ASP A 54 11.03 -11.66 0.13
N PRO A 55 11.28 -11.87 1.44
CA PRO A 55 10.35 -12.62 2.29
C PRO A 55 8.93 -12.03 2.33
N THR A 56 8.81 -10.71 2.21
CA THR A 56 7.51 -10.02 2.21
C THR A 56 6.75 -10.31 0.92
N ILE A 57 7.41 -10.16 -0.24
CA ILE A 57 6.77 -10.46 -1.54
C ILE A 57 6.41 -11.94 -1.64
N THR A 58 7.28 -12.84 -1.16
CA THR A 58 7.00 -14.28 -1.08
C THR A 58 5.72 -14.54 -0.28
N ARG A 59 5.55 -13.86 0.87
CA ARG A 59 4.36 -13.99 1.71
C ARG A 59 3.09 -13.44 1.03
N CYS A 60 3.20 -12.29 0.39
CA CYS A 60 2.10 -11.68 -0.37
C CYS A 60 1.65 -12.56 -1.54
N PHE A 61 2.61 -13.12 -2.29
CA PHE A 61 2.37 -14.01 -3.42
C PHE A 61 1.66 -15.29 -2.98
N ALA A 62 2.18 -15.98 -1.96
CA ALA A 62 1.55 -17.18 -1.42
C ALA A 62 0.11 -16.93 -0.95
N ARG A 63 -0.16 -15.77 -0.34
CA ARG A 63 -1.53 -15.38 0.05
C ARG A 63 -2.42 -15.17 -1.18
N ALA A 64 -1.94 -14.48 -2.20
CA ALA A 64 -2.71 -14.25 -3.42
C ALA A 64 -3.10 -15.58 -4.09
N VAL A 65 -2.15 -16.51 -4.24
CA VAL A 65 -2.40 -17.86 -4.77
C VAL A 65 -3.43 -18.61 -3.92
N ALA A 66 -3.24 -18.65 -2.60
CA ALA A 66 -4.13 -19.37 -1.68
C ALA A 66 -5.56 -18.82 -1.64
N ASN A 67 -5.77 -17.56 -2.06
CA ASN A 67 -7.07 -16.89 -2.09
C ASN A 67 -7.61 -16.69 -3.51
N ASN A 68 -7.18 -17.55 -4.45
CA ASN A 68 -7.72 -17.64 -5.81
C ASN A 68 -7.54 -16.37 -6.68
N PHE A 69 -6.52 -15.57 -6.40
CA PHE A 69 -6.08 -14.50 -7.30
C PHE A 69 -5.15 -15.05 -8.39
N GLY A 70 -4.97 -14.28 -9.46
CA GLY A 70 -4.05 -14.59 -10.57
C GLY A 70 -2.94 -13.58 -10.78
N ARG A 71 -3.01 -12.46 -10.04
CA ARG A 71 -2.03 -11.38 -10.09
C ARG A 71 -1.81 -10.79 -8.70
N LEU A 72 -0.55 -10.53 -8.40
CA LEU A 72 -0.09 -9.74 -7.27
C LEU A 72 0.38 -8.38 -7.78
N GLU A 73 -0.09 -7.30 -7.17
CA GLU A 73 0.43 -5.95 -7.35
C GLU A 73 0.95 -5.42 -6.02
N VAL A 74 2.06 -4.69 -6.05
CA VAL A 74 2.64 -4.06 -4.86
C VAL A 74 2.99 -2.62 -5.16
N ALA A 75 2.39 -1.72 -4.39
CA ALA A 75 2.74 -0.32 -4.31
C ALA A 75 3.09 0.05 -2.86
N ASN A 76 3.73 1.20 -2.68
CA ASN A 76 4.21 1.64 -1.37
C ASN A 76 3.87 3.10 -1.13
N LEU A 77 3.78 3.49 0.14
CA LEU A 77 3.69 4.89 0.52
C LEU A 77 4.95 5.64 0.07
N TYR A 78 6.13 5.07 0.15
CA TYR A 78 7.33 5.71 -0.39
C TYR A 78 7.92 4.81 -1.45
N PRO A 79 8.30 5.33 -2.63
CA PRO A 79 8.93 4.51 -3.65
C PRO A 79 10.41 4.26 -3.35
N LEU A 80 11.04 5.01 -2.43
CA LEU A 80 12.44 4.83 -2.07
C LEU A 80 12.70 3.40 -1.59
N ARG A 81 13.64 2.71 -2.26
CA ARG A 81 14.12 1.40 -1.84
C ARG A 81 15.07 1.55 -0.66
N ALA A 82 14.69 0.94 0.46
CA ALA A 82 15.49 0.93 1.68
C ALA A 82 15.14 -0.31 2.49
N THR A 83 16.15 -1.06 2.95
CA THR A 83 15.92 -2.20 3.84
C THR A 83 15.58 -1.73 5.25
N ASN A 84 16.20 -0.64 5.72
CA ASN A 84 15.81 0.02 6.95
C ASN A 84 14.82 1.15 6.65
N PRO A 85 13.56 1.10 7.13
CA PRO A 85 12.58 2.16 6.90
C PRO A 85 12.97 3.52 7.54
N ASP A 86 13.90 3.55 8.51
CA ASP A 86 14.41 4.81 9.08
C ASP A 86 15.12 5.68 8.02
N GLU A 87 15.63 5.07 6.95
CA GLU A 87 16.21 5.81 5.81
C GLU A 87 15.20 6.75 5.15
N LEU A 88 13.89 6.48 5.26
CA LEU A 88 12.84 7.39 4.79
C LEU A 88 12.82 8.71 5.56
N LEU A 89 13.26 8.73 6.81
CA LEU A 89 13.30 9.92 7.65
C LEU A 89 14.57 10.74 7.40
N LEU A 90 15.64 10.08 6.95
CA LEU A 90 16.96 10.66 6.73
C LEU A 90 17.17 11.14 5.29
N HIS A 91 16.52 10.49 4.32
CA HIS A 91 16.65 10.85 2.92
C HIS A 91 15.97 12.22 2.65
N PRO A 92 16.60 13.14 1.89
CA PRO A 92 16.07 14.49 1.69
C PRO A 92 14.77 14.53 0.87
N ASP A 93 14.59 13.56 -0.03
CA ASP A 93 13.36 13.41 -0.83
C ASP A 93 12.98 11.93 -0.99
N PRO A 94 12.46 11.27 0.05
CA PRO A 94 12.12 9.84 0.03
C PRO A 94 10.87 9.55 -0.83
N LEU A 95 10.13 10.60 -1.18
CA LEU A 95 8.93 10.52 -1.99
C LEU A 95 9.25 10.65 -3.48
N GLY A 96 10.26 11.45 -3.83
CA GLY A 96 10.49 11.86 -5.20
C GLY A 96 9.31 12.71 -5.73
N PRO A 97 9.13 12.74 -7.06
CA PRO A 97 8.01 13.44 -7.67
C PRO A 97 6.66 12.90 -7.18
N ARG A 98 5.93 13.71 -6.41
CA ARG A 98 4.66 13.32 -5.76
C ARG A 98 3.62 12.80 -6.75
N ASN A 99 3.49 13.42 -7.92
CA ASN A 99 2.58 13.00 -8.98
C ASN A 99 2.88 11.56 -9.44
N ARG A 100 4.17 11.21 -9.59
CA ARG A 100 4.60 9.88 -9.99
C ARG A 100 4.35 8.85 -8.88
N ALA A 101 4.69 9.18 -7.65
CA ALA A 101 4.45 8.30 -6.51
C ALA A 101 2.95 8.04 -6.27
N ASN A 102 2.11 9.08 -6.41
CA ASN A 102 0.66 8.93 -6.29
C ASN A 102 0.07 8.17 -7.49
N GLY A 103 0.51 8.48 -8.71
CA GLY A 103 0.08 7.78 -9.93
C GLY A 103 0.35 6.28 -9.84
N ALA A 104 1.53 5.88 -9.38
CA ALA A 104 1.87 4.48 -9.18
C ALA A 104 0.95 3.75 -8.18
N ILE A 105 0.56 4.41 -7.09
CA ILE A 105 -0.41 3.87 -6.12
C ILE A 105 -1.79 3.73 -6.76
N LEU A 106 -2.25 4.76 -7.48
CA LEU A 106 -3.54 4.77 -8.15
C LEU A 106 -3.62 3.65 -9.19
N GLU A 107 -2.61 3.50 -10.05
CA GLU A 107 -2.56 2.44 -11.07
C GLU A 107 -2.61 1.03 -10.45
N ALA A 108 -1.84 0.79 -9.38
CA ALA A 108 -1.83 -0.52 -8.72
C ALA A 108 -3.20 -0.85 -8.11
N ILE A 109 -3.85 0.12 -7.48
CA ILE A 109 -5.14 -0.07 -6.80
C ILE A 109 -6.31 -0.12 -7.79
N ASP A 110 -6.26 0.64 -8.88
CA ASP A 110 -7.27 0.61 -9.93
C ASP A 110 -7.38 -0.79 -10.55
N SER A 111 -6.23 -1.40 -10.85
CA SER A 111 -6.14 -2.76 -11.40
C SER A 111 -6.53 -3.89 -10.44
N ALA A 112 -6.69 -3.58 -9.15
CA ALA A 112 -6.96 -4.56 -8.10
C ALA A 112 -8.45 -4.70 -7.80
N SER A 113 -8.87 -5.93 -7.51
CA SER A 113 -10.19 -6.23 -6.95
C SER A 113 -10.21 -6.07 -5.43
N MET A 114 -9.06 -6.24 -4.78
CA MET A 114 -8.86 -6.06 -3.34
C MET A 114 -7.46 -5.49 -3.07
N VAL A 115 -7.36 -4.58 -2.11
CA VAL A 115 -6.10 -4.00 -1.64
C VAL A 115 -5.92 -4.31 -0.16
N ILE A 116 -4.80 -4.93 0.19
CA ILE A 116 -4.37 -5.07 1.58
C ILE A 116 -3.47 -3.89 1.93
N CYS A 117 -3.97 -2.97 2.74
CA CYS A 117 -3.18 -1.95 3.42
C CYS A 117 -2.31 -2.65 4.48
N ALA A 118 -1.00 -2.37 4.48
CA ALA A 118 -0.04 -3.10 5.33
C ALA A 118 1.29 -2.35 5.57
N TRP A 119 1.24 -1.04 5.78
CA TRP A 119 2.44 -0.20 5.98
C TRP A 119 3.06 -0.27 7.37
N GLY A 120 2.50 -1.03 8.31
CA GLY A 120 3.09 -1.25 9.63
C GLY A 120 3.11 -0.02 10.54
N LEU A 121 3.77 -0.17 11.69
CA LEU A 121 3.97 0.90 12.66
C LEU A 121 5.29 1.62 12.34
N HIS A 122 5.21 2.83 11.78
CA HIS A 122 6.39 3.63 11.48
C HIS A 122 6.06 5.13 11.35
N GLU A 123 6.97 6.01 11.78
CA GLU A 123 6.74 7.46 11.76
C GLU A 123 6.51 8.00 10.34
N ALA A 124 7.26 7.48 9.34
CA ALA A 124 7.06 7.87 7.95
C ALA A 124 5.64 7.57 7.43
N ALA A 125 4.98 6.53 7.95
CA ALA A 125 3.59 6.22 7.61
C ALA A 125 2.63 7.31 8.11
N ALA A 126 2.82 7.79 9.35
CA ALA A 126 2.00 8.86 9.93
C ALA A 126 2.05 10.15 9.09
N ARG A 127 3.16 10.41 8.39
CA ARG A 127 3.34 11.57 7.51
C ARG A 127 2.62 11.47 6.15
N ARG A 128 2.24 10.28 5.69
CA ARG A 128 1.76 10.08 4.31
C ARG A 128 0.49 9.25 4.15
N ALA A 129 0.21 8.31 5.04
CA ALA A 129 -0.91 7.39 4.91
C ALA A 129 -2.25 8.12 4.79
N ALA A 130 -2.53 9.12 5.65
CA ALA A 130 -3.76 9.89 5.61
C ALA A 130 -3.99 10.60 4.25
N GLY A 131 -2.94 11.16 3.66
CA GLY A 131 -3.02 11.80 2.34
C GLY A 131 -3.30 10.82 1.22
N VAL A 132 -2.72 9.61 1.27
CA VAL A 132 -3.01 8.54 0.31
C VAL A 132 -4.43 8.02 0.48
N LEU A 133 -4.87 7.77 1.71
CA LEU A 133 -6.25 7.32 1.97
C LEU A 133 -7.27 8.37 1.52
N HIS A 134 -6.99 9.66 1.73
CA HIS A 134 -7.81 10.73 1.18
C HIS A 134 -7.86 10.69 -0.35
N LEU A 135 -6.71 10.55 -1.01
CA LEU A 135 -6.61 10.41 -2.46
C LEU A 135 -7.47 9.23 -2.96
N LEU A 136 -7.34 8.05 -2.35
CA LEU A 136 -8.09 6.86 -2.74
C LEU A 136 -9.59 7.00 -2.50
N ARG A 137 -9.99 7.78 -1.49
CA ARG A 137 -11.40 8.10 -1.24
C ARG A 137 -11.98 9.02 -2.32
N ILE A 138 -11.27 10.10 -2.69
CA ILE A 138 -11.77 11.04 -3.71
C ILE A 138 -11.78 10.45 -5.11
N THR A 139 -11.01 9.38 -5.35
CA THR A 139 -11.04 8.61 -6.60
C THR A 139 -11.96 7.37 -6.52
N SER A 140 -12.85 7.28 -5.52
CA SER A 140 -13.84 6.20 -5.37
C SER A 140 -13.25 4.78 -5.25
N MET A 141 -12.01 4.64 -4.76
CA MET A 141 -11.32 3.35 -4.58
C MET A 141 -11.34 2.82 -3.15
N SER A 142 -11.94 3.56 -2.20
CA SER A 142 -11.99 3.19 -0.78
C SER A 142 -12.73 1.86 -0.51
N GLY A 143 -13.68 1.48 -1.37
CA GLY A 143 -14.43 0.21 -1.23
C GLY A 143 -13.60 -1.05 -1.45
N LYS A 144 -12.36 -0.91 -1.95
CA LYS A 144 -11.44 -2.03 -2.20
C LYS A 144 -10.40 -2.21 -1.09
N LEU A 145 -10.42 -1.38 -0.03
CA LEU A 145 -9.36 -1.35 0.98
C LEU A 145 -9.66 -2.30 2.14
N PHE A 146 -8.70 -3.15 2.47
CA PHE A 146 -8.76 -4.13 3.54
C PHE A 146 -7.45 -4.10 4.34
N HIS A 147 -7.44 -4.74 5.51
CA HIS A 147 -6.24 -5.01 6.30
C HIS A 147 -6.24 -6.44 6.84
N LEU A 148 -5.07 -6.94 7.23
CA LEU A 148 -4.94 -8.25 7.91
C LEU A 148 -4.87 -8.13 9.43
N GLY A 149 -5.06 -6.92 9.95
CA GLY A 149 -5.07 -6.60 11.37
C GLY A 149 -4.50 -5.20 11.58
N LEU A 150 -4.84 -4.58 12.70
CA LEU A 150 -4.35 -3.25 13.08
C LEU A 150 -3.42 -3.36 14.28
N ASN A 151 -2.40 -2.50 14.32
CA ASN A 151 -1.62 -2.20 15.51
C ASN A 151 -2.46 -1.39 16.51
N LEU A 152 -1.95 -1.21 17.73
CA LEU A 152 -2.65 -0.46 18.79
C LEU A 152 -2.95 0.99 18.40
N ASP A 153 -2.13 1.58 17.53
CA ASP A 153 -2.29 2.94 17.01
C ASP A 153 -3.19 3.03 15.77
N GLY A 154 -3.81 1.91 15.37
CA GLY A 154 -4.68 1.82 14.21
C GLY A 154 -3.97 1.64 12.87
N ASN A 155 -2.62 1.60 12.83
CA ASN A 155 -1.93 1.32 11.57
C ASN A 155 -2.08 -0.15 11.16
N PRO A 156 -2.32 -0.46 9.88
CA PRO A 156 -2.41 -1.82 9.39
C PRO A 156 -1.07 -2.56 9.54
N LYS A 157 -1.14 -3.79 10.06
CA LYS A 157 0.04 -4.63 10.30
C LYS A 157 0.76 -4.99 9.00
N HIS A 158 2.10 -5.02 9.07
CA HIS A 158 2.93 -5.55 7.99
C HIS A 158 2.65 -7.05 7.76
N PRO A 159 2.64 -7.56 6.52
CA PRO A 159 2.07 -8.89 6.25
C PRO A 159 3.03 -10.04 6.60
N LEU A 160 4.33 -9.76 6.75
CA LEU A 160 5.38 -10.78 6.92
C LEU A 160 5.08 -11.78 8.04
N TYR A 161 4.58 -11.30 9.18
CA TYR A 161 4.33 -12.12 10.38
C TYR A 161 2.85 -12.41 10.64
N ILE A 162 1.99 -12.20 9.65
CA ILE A 162 0.56 -12.51 9.77
C ILE A 162 0.29 -13.93 9.28
N ALA A 163 -0.49 -14.70 10.06
CA ALA A 163 -0.85 -16.08 9.74
C ALA A 163 -1.57 -16.18 8.38
N ALA A 164 -1.34 -17.28 7.66
CA ALA A 164 -1.88 -17.45 6.31
C ALA A 164 -3.42 -17.50 6.32
N ALA A 165 -3.99 -18.12 7.36
CA ALA A 165 -5.43 -18.26 7.53
C ALA A 165 -6.17 -16.96 7.90
N THR A 166 -5.46 -15.90 8.30
CA THR A 166 -6.07 -14.61 8.66
C THR A 166 -6.81 -14.04 7.44
N GLN A 167 -8.10 -13.78 7.62
CA GLN A 167 -8.95 -13.20 6.57
C GLN A 167 -8.83 -11.67 6.54
N PRO A 168 -8.84 -11.05 5.35
CA PRO A 168 -8.89 -9.59 5.23
C PRO A 168 -10.18 -9.01 5.83
N VAL A 169 -10.06 -7.88 6.52
CA VAL A 169 -11.18 -7.10 7.07
C VAL A 169 -11.22 -5.74 6.36
N PRO A 170 -12.40 -5.20 5.99
CA PRO A 170 -12.50 -3.89 5.37
C PRO A 170 -11.80 -2.81 6.21
N LEU A 171 -11.01 -1.96 5.55
CA LEU A 171 -10.42 -0.80 6.21
C LEU A 171 -11.49 0.29 6.29
N GLU A 172 -12.12 0.40 7.46
CA GLU A 172 -13.12 1.42 7.69
C GLU A 172 -12.50 2.82 7.52
N CYS A 173 -13.03 3.59 6.57
CA CYS A 173 -12.85 5.03 6.59
C CYS A 173 -13.57 5.52 7.84
N VAL A 174 -12.83 5.90 8.89
CA VAL A 174 -13.42 6.56 10.05
C VAL A 174 -14.17 7.78 9.53
N ALA A 175 -15.50 7.66 9.44
CA ALA A 175 -16.35 8.80 9.18
C ALA A 175 -16.02 9.82 10.28
N ARG A 176 -15.86 11.10 9.93
CA ARG A 176 -15.64 12.17 10.92
C ARG A 176 -16.57 11.89 12.11
N PRO A 177 -16.09 11.95 13.37
CA PRO A 177 -16.99 11.85 14.51
C PRO A 177 -18.10 12.85 14.26
N LYS A 178 -19.37 12.40 14.31
CA LYS A 178 -20.50 13.34 14.35
C LYS A 178 -20.16 14.26 15.53
N LEU A 179 -19.92 15.55 15.28
CA LEU A 179 -19.76 16.50 16.38
C LEU A 179 -20.96 16.30 17.29
N GLY A 180 -20.71 15.85 18.52
CA GLY A 180 -21.76 15.73 19.52
C GLY A 180 -22.43 17.09 19.68
N LYS A 181 -23.74 17.09 19.92
CA LYS A 181 -24.55 18.31 20.09
C LYS A 181 -23.98 19.28 21.15
N ASP A 182 -23.09 18.78 22.02
CA ASP A 182 -22.44 19.54 23.09
C ASP A 182 -21.34 20.50 22.59
N TYR A 183 -20.72 20.23 21.43
CA TYR A 183 -19.67 21.12 20.90
C TYR A 183 -20.25 22.46 20.38
N LEU A 184 -21.47 22.45 19.84
CA LEU A 184 -22.16 23.65 19.36
C LEU A 184 -22.70 24.53 20.51
N LYS A 185 -23.00 23.95 21.67
CA LYS A 185 -23.44 24.72 22.85
C LYS A 185 -22.33 25.53 23.50
N SER A 186 -21.08 25.06 23.39
CA SER A 186 -19.91 25.74 24.00
C SER A 186 -19.48 27.03 23.30
N ARG A 187 -19.98 27.31 22.09
CA ARG A 187 -19.68 28.54 21.33
C ARG A 187 -20.80 29.58 21.32
N ALA A 188 -22.02 29.23 21.74
CA ALA A 188 -23.14 30.17 21.80
C ALA A 188 -23.13 31.08 23.05
N THR A 189 -22.17 30.91 23.96
CA THR A 189 -22.07 31.67 25.23
C THR A 189 -20.85 32.59 25.29
N ARG A 190 -20.15 32.83 24.17
CA ARG A 190 -18.97 33.73 24.11
C ARG A 190 -19.14 34.93 23.17
N GLU A 191 -20.38 35.38 22.98
CA GLU A 191 -20.66 36.74 22.48
C GLU A 191 -21.69 37.38 23.40
N VAL A 192 -21.19 38.04 24.44
CA VAL A 192 -21.80 39.19 25.12
C VAL A 192 -20.69 40.20 25.32
#